data_AF-I2GRP8-F1
#
_entry.id   AF-I2GRP8-F1
#
_cell.length_a   1.000
_cell.length_b   1.000
_cell.length_c   1.000
_cell.angle_alpha   90.00
_cell.angle_beta   90.00
_cell.angle_gamma   90.00
#
_symmetry.space_group_name_H-M   'P 1'
#
loop_
_entity.id
_entity.type
_entity.pdbx_description
1 polymer ?
#
loop_
_entity_poly.entity_id
_entity_poly.type
_entity_poly.pdbx_seq_one_letter_code
_entity_poly.pdbx_strand_id
1 'polypeptide(L)'
;MKPYLYLRGLKVAEHTVFAVQDGQKNYYDPTFNKRVSYSSGQQVKRSLLDMLSETLAEDRAPVTFNYEINNKDELGNKEPWSPCDPTYADQLIGGWMRARPGVVTLKRRSPLSISAMRPLHPLLVSMTNENLTFDRSDRPDNNPIRVINAAGEALSEEQINDYLTRKQRTLPRRHWIPDNSRTTGLFVFDVAIDLNRLFSVSVNQHEPELTADSLQNLRNAGWVASADGERLIAPAERRTEIIPALASALVNWHVTSNQARTYSPQTMLAITISDNASRIAGAIRADLDADQNRDNSYRAIPIVEPIKGVDLFTSLACKGYVPGVSGSADAMEQAEQRLVELLSAYKYEN
;
A
#
# COMPACT_ATOMS: atom_id res chain seq x y z
N MET A 1 -28.59 -5.47 -3.51
CA MET A 1 -27.23 -5.61 -2.95
C MET A 1 -26.94 -4.38 -2.10
N LYS A 2 -26.26 -4.50 -0.95
CA LYS A 2 -25.86 -3.31 -0.19
C LYS A 2 -24.81 -2.50 -0.99
N PRO A 3 -24.73 -1.17 -0.78
CA PRO A 3 -23.79 -0.33 -1.54
C PRO A 3 -22.33 -0.51 -1.14
N TYR A 4 -22.05 -1.20 -0.02
CA TYR A 4 -20.71 -1.43 0.47
C TYR A 4 -20.36 -2.91 0.47
N LEU A 5 -19.16 -3.20 -0.02
CA LEU A 5 -18.49 -4.48 0.15
C LEU A 5 -17.26 -4.28 1.02
N TYR A 6 -17.03 -5.19 1.96
CA TYR A 6 -15.89 -5.16 2.86
C TYR A 6 -15.03 -6.39 2.66
N LEU A 7 -13.73 -6.16 2.68
CA LEU A 7 -12.70 -7.19 2.59
C LEU A 7 -11.75 -7.05 3.78
N ARG A 8 -11.38 -8.18 4.40
CA ARG A 8 -10.23 -8.26 5.31
C ARG A 8 -9.30 -9.35 4.83
N GLY A 9 -8.03 -9.01 4.62
CA GLY A 9 -6.97 -9.97 4.33
C GLY A 9 -6.05 -10.17 5.54
N LEU A 10 -5.62 -11.41 5.76
CA LEU A 10 -4.56 -11.81 6.69
C LEU A 10 -3.31 -12.13 5.88
N LYS A 11 -2.22 -11.42 6.14
CA LYS A 11 -0.90 -11.65 5.53
C LYS A 11 0.13 -12.02 6.58
N VAL A 12 1.11 -12.83 6.19
CA VAL A 12 2.36 -12.94 6.93
C VAL A 12 3.38 -12.01 6.30
N ALA A 13 4.13 -11.26 7.11
CA ALA A 13 5.32 -10.55 6.67
C ALA A 13 6.55 -11.19 7.33
N GLU A 14 7.63 -11.36 6.58
CA GLU A 14 8.85 -12.03 7.03
C GLU A 14 10.07 -11.17 6.69
N HIS A 15 10.78 -10.67 7.71
CA HIS A 15 11.94 -9.80 7.54
C HIS A 15 11.67 -8.58 6.63
N THR A 16 10.45 -8.04 6.72
CA THR A 16 9.94 -7.00 5.84
C THR A 16 10.28 -5.61 6.36
N VAL A 17 10.41 -4.66 5.43
CA VAL A 17 10.46 -3.22 5.70
C VAL A 17 9.26 -2.52 5.09
N PHE A 18 8.43 -1.87 5.91
CA PHE A 18 7.28 -1.14 5.38
C PHE A 18 7.57 0.31 4.96
N ALA A 19 8.71 0.91 5.28
CA ALA A 19 9.06 2.23 4.74
C ALA A 19 10.58 2.36 4.57
N VAL A 20 10.98 3.05 3.49
CA VAL A 20 12.39 3.09 3.08
C VAL A 20 13.06 4.44 3.38
N GLN A 21 12.30 5.54 3.38
CA GLN A 21 12.88 6.88 3.52
C GLN A 21 13.43 7.15 4.93
N ASP A 22 12.67 6.84 5.98
CA ASP A 22 13.04 7.09 7.39
C ASP A 22 13.11 5.78 8.21
N GLY A 23 13.43 4.66 7.55
CA GLY A 23 13.48 3.34 8.18
C GLY A 23 12.09 2.72 8.47
N GLN A 24 12.07 1.69 9.32
CA GLN A 24 10.87 0.89 9.57
C GLN A 24 9.78 1.69 10.28
N LYS A 25 8.69 1.97 9.57
CA LYS A 25 7.51 2.62 10.14
C LYS A 25 6.92 1.79 11.28
N ASN A 26 6.69 2.44 12.43
CA ASN A 26 6.20 1.80 13.65
C ASN A 26 5.33 2.76 14.48
N TYR A 27 4.59 2.19 15.44
CA TYR A 27 3.90 2.91 16.51
C TYR A 27 4.05 2.15 17.83
N TYR A 28 3.79 2.83 18.95
CA TYR A 28 3.79 2.22 20.27
C TYR A 28 2.37 1.85 20.70
N ASP A 29 2.15 0.59 21.02
CA ASP A 29 0.92 0.07 21.59
C ASP A 29 1.01 0.09 23.13
N PRO A 30 0.23 0.95 23.81
CA PRO A 30 0.31 1.09 25.26
C PRO A 30 -0.36 -0.07 26.02
N THR A 31 -1.29 -0.79 25.39
CA THR A 31 -2.04 -1.89 26.03
C THR A 31 -1.14 -3.09 26.27
N PHE A 32 -0.30 -3.43 25.29
CA PHE A 32 0.63 -4.55 25.38
C PHE A 32 2.09 -4.11 25.58
N ASN A 33 2.32 -2.80 25.76
CA ASN A 33 3.65 -2.20 25.94
C ASN A 33 4.64 -2.66 24.86
N LYS A 34 4.22 -2.58 23.58
CA LYS A 34 5.03 -3.04 22.44
C LYS A 34 5.11 -1.98 21.36
N ARG A 35 6.32 -1.80 20.83
CA ARG A 35 6.50 -1.09 19.55
C ARG A 35 6.28 -2.07 18.41
N VAL A 36 5.40 -1.72 17.49
CA VAL A 36 5.00 -2.58 16.38
C VAL A 36 5.04 -1.83 15.07
N SER A 37 5.40 -2.54 14.00
CA SER A 37 5.48 -1.99 12.66
C SER A 37 4.11 -1.95 11.97
N TYR A 38 3.97 -1.10 10.96
CA TYR A 38 2.80 -1.11 10.08
C TYR A 38 3.15 -0.55 8.70
N SER A 39 2.37 -0.92 7.68
CA SER A 39 2.37 -0.24 6.38
C SER A 39 1.16 0.70 6.32
N SER A 40 1.40 1.94 5.90
CA SER A 40 0.33 2.95 5.85
C SER A 40 -0.72 2.60 4.80
N GLY A 41 -1.96 3.05 5.00
CA GLY A 41 -3.03 2.83 4.01
C GLY A 41 -2.70 3.43 2.63
N GLN A 42 -1.90 4.50 2.57
CA GLN A 42 -1.44 5.07 1.30
C GLN A 42 -0.46 4.14 0.56
N GLN A 43 0.39 3.43 1.28
CA GLN A 43 1.30 2.47 0.69
C GLN A 43 0.57 1.22 0.22
N VAL A 44 -0.38 0.71 1.02
CA VAL A 44 -1.26 -0.40 0.61
C VAL A 44 -2.05 0.01 -0.64
N LYS A 45 -2.63 1.20 -0.63
CA LYS A 45 -3.34 1.77 -1.77
C LYS A 45 -2.45 1.85 -3.00
N ARG A 46 -1.22 2.37 -2.88
CA ARG A 46 -0.27 2.43 -3.98
C ARG A 46 0.03 1.03 -4.54
N SER A 47 0.37 0.07 -3.68
CA SER A 47 0.63 -1.32 -4.10
C SER A 47 -0.56 -1.98 -4.81
N LEU A 48 -1.79 -1.73 -4.34
CA LEU A 48 -3.00 -2.21 -5.00
C LEU A 48 -3.16 -1.57 -6.37
N LEU A 49 -2.99 -0.26 -6.42
CA LEU A 49 -3.11 0.53 -7.63
C LEU A 49 -2.01 0.18 -8.66
N ASP A 50 -0.79 -0.14 -8.23
CA ASP A 50 0.29 -0.65 -9.08
C ASP A 50 -0.10 -2.02 -9.68
N MET A 51 -0.56 -2.96 -8.85
CA MET A 51 -1.04 -4.27 -9.30
C MET A 51 -2.23 -4.18 -10.27
N LEU A 52 -3.15 -3.23 -10.04
CA LEU A 52 -4.27 -2.96 -10.94
C LEU A 52 -3.76 -2.54 -12.33
N SER A 53 -2.82 -1.59 -12.37
CA SER A 53 -2.22 -1.09 -13.60
C SER A 53 -1.41 -2.18 -14.32
N GLU A 54 -0.62 -2.97 -13.60
CA GLU A 54 0.12 -4.11 -14.14
C GLU A 54 -0.83 -5.15 -14.76
N THR A 55 -1.93 -5.48 -14.08
CA THR A 55 -2.90 -6.47 -14.56
C THR A 55 -3.66 -5.98 -15.79
N LEU A 56 -3.93 -4.67 -15.88
CA LEU A 56 -4.53 -4.05 -17.07
C LEU A 56 -3.52 -3.83 -18.20
N ALA A 57 -2.22 -4.00 -17.95
CA ALA A 57 -1.14 -3.57 -18.85
C ALA A 57 -1.27 -2.09 -19.24
N GLU A 58 -1.63 -1.24 -18.28
CA GLU A 58 -1.81 0.20 -18.45
C GLU A 58 -0.84 1.02 -17.61
N ASP A 59 -0.36 2.13 -18.17
CA ASP A 59 0.43 3.08 -17.41
C ASP A 59 -0.42 3.83 -16.38
N ARG A 60 0.22 4.17 -15.27
CA ARG A 60 -0.32 5.09 -14.26
C ARG A 60 -0.60 6.46 -14.88
N ALA A 61 -1.65 7.13 -14.45
CA ALA A 61 -1.89 8.50 -14.86
C ALA A 61 -0.67 9.41 -14.61
N PRO A 62 -0.22 10.20 -15.60
CA PRO A 62 1.01 10.98 -15.49
C PRO A 62 0.84 12.13 -14.49
N VAL A 63 1.60 12.09 -13.39
CA VAL A 63 1.59 13.14 -12.37
C VAL A 63 2.64 14.21 -12.70
N THR A 64 2.23 15.49 -12.68
CA THR A 64 3.16 16.61 -12.82
C THR A 64 3.75 16.97 -11.44
N PHE A 65 5.07 16.89 -11.31
CA PHE A 65 5.78 17.33 -10.10
C PHE A 65 6.18 18.80 -10.26
N ASN A 66 5.70 19.64 -9.34
CA ASN A 66 5.90 21.08 -9.40
C ASN A 66 7.02 21.48 -8.46
N TYR A 67 7.93 22.32 -8.95
CA TYR A 67 9.01 22.91 -8.17
C TYR A 67 8.93 24.43 -8.30
N GLU A 68 9.30 25.14 -7.24
CA GLU A 68 9.38 26.61 -7.21
C GLU A 68 10.76 27.01 -6.70
N ILE A 69 11.37 28.02 -7.33
CA ILE A 69 12.58 28.67 -6.79
C ILE A 69 12.10 29.81 -5.89
N ASN A 70 12.48 29.76 -4.62
CA ASN A 70 12.08 30.77 -3.66
C ASN A 70 12.93 32.06 -3.78
N ASN A 71 12.59 33.10 -3.02
CA ASN A 71 13.31 34.38 -3.03
C ASN A 71 14.78 34.29 -2.52
N LYS A 72 15.21 33.13 -2.03
CA LYS A 72 16.59 32.84 -1.59
C LYS A 72 17.36 32.00 -2.62
N ASP A 73 16.83 31.83 -3.82
CA ASP A 73 17.40 30.99 -4.87
C ASP A 73 17.47 29.48 -4.51
N GLU A 74 16.55 29.03 -3.64
CA GLU A 74 16.46 27.62 -3.23
C GLU A 74 15.28 26.93 -3.94
N LEU A 75 15.52 25.71 -4.43
CA LEU A 75 14.50 24.89 -5.07
C LEU A 75 13.60 24.20 -4.02
N GLY A 76 12.31 24.48 -4.06
CA GLY A 76 11.29 23.90 -3.17
C GLY A 76 10.27 23.03 -3.91
N ASN A 77 9.87 21.92 -3.30
CA ASN A 77 8.77 21.09 -3.78
C ASN A 77 7.42 21.78 -3.57
N LYS A 78 6.56 21.76 -4.58
CA LYS A 78 5.13 22.12 -4.50
C LYS A 78 4.27 20.87 -4.62
N GLU A 79 2.97 21.04 -4.40
CA GLU A 79 2.02 19.93 -4.53
C GLU A 79 2.07 19.33 -5.95
N PRO A 80 2.18 18.00 -6.07
CA PRO A 80 2.09 17.34 -7.36
C PRO A 80 0.66 17.47 -7.92
N TRP A 81 0.54 17.62 -9.24
CA TRP A 81 -0.74 17.75 -9.91
C TRP A 81 -1.11 16.47 -10.65
N SER A 82 -2.26 15.90 -10.29
CA SER A 82 -2.92 14.85 -11.05
C SER A 82 -3.61 15.43 -12.30
N PRO A 83 -3.73 14.67 -13.41
CA PRO A 83 -4.49 15.11 -14.58
C PRO A 83 -5.98 15.31 -14.29
N CYS A 84 -6.52 14.61 -13.27
CA CYS A 84 -7.95 14.59 -12.94
C CYS A 84 -8.75 14.01 -14.12
N ASP A 85 -8.42 12.79 -14.52
CA ASP A 85 -8.96 12.12 -15.68
C ASP A 85 -9.35 10.67 -15.31
N PRO A 86 -10.66 10.36 -15.27
CA PRO A 86 -11.15 9.05 -14.87
C PRO A 86 -11.04 7.99 -15.99
N THR A 87 -10.49 8.32 -17.17
CA THR A 87 -10.20 7.33 -18.21
C THR A 87 -9.04 6.42 -17.80
N TYR A 88 -8.10 6.94 -17.00
CA TYR A 88 -7.08 6.15 -16.33
C TYR A 88 -7.71 5.35 -15.19
N ALA A 89 -7.57 4.02 -15.23
CA ALA A 89 -8.15 3.14 -14.22
C ALA A 89 -7.68 3.50 -12.81
N ASP A 90 -6.43 3.95 -12.66
CA ASP A 90 -5.91 4.29 -11.36
C ASP A 90 -6.50 5.56 -10.75
N GLN A 91 -6.91 6.53 -11.55
CA GLN A 91 -7.62 7.71 -11.08
C GLN A 91 -9.10 7.41 -10.86
N LEU A 92 -9.71 6.57 -11.70
CA LEU A 92 -11.07 6.09 -11.48
C LEU A 92 -11.20 5.28 -10.19
N ILE A 93 -10.22 4.44 -9.84
CA ILE A 93 -10.26 3.62 -8.64
C ILE A 93 -9.59 4.31 -7.44
N GLY A 94 -8.54 5.10 -7.67
CA GLY A 94 -7.76 5.75 -6.62
C GLY A 94 -8.23 7.15 -6.26
N GLY A 95 -8.99 7.84 -7.12
CA GLY A 95 -9.34 9.24 -6.93
C GLY A 95 -8.14 10.18 -7.06
N TRP A 96 -8.39 11.48 -6.89
CA TRP A 96 -7.39 12.54 -7.08
C TRP A 96 -7.73 13.77 -6.25
N MET A 97 -6.73 14.62 -6.07
CA MET A 97 -6.91 15.98 -5.59
C MET A 97 -5.93 16.88 -6.35
N ARG A 98 -6.43 18.01 -6.84
CA ARG A 98 -5.63 19.03 -7.49
C ARG A 98 -6.04 20.40 -6.98
N ALA A 99 -5.25 20.94 -6.05
CA ALA A 99 -5.36 22.31 -5.61
C ALA A 99 -4.34 23.18 -6.37
N ARG A 100 -4.80 24.33 -6.86
CA ARG A 100 -3.95 25.32 -7.54
C ARG A 100 -4.27 26.71 -7.01
N PRO A 101 -3.28 27.59 -6.83
CA PRO A 101 -3.55 28.99 -6.50
C PRO A 101 -4.47 29.63 -7.55
N GLY A 102 -5.53 30.30 -7.09
CA GLY A 102 -6.45 31.05 -7.97
C GLY A 102 -7.39 30.21 -8.84
N VAL A 103 -7.42 28.88 -8.69
CA VAL A 103 -8.32 27.98 -9.42
C VAL A 103 -9.09 27.11 -8.45
N VAL A 104 -10.34 26.79 -8.78
CA VAL A 104 -11.16 25.86 -8.00
C VAL A 104 -10.45 24.51 -7.87
N THR A 105 -10.40 23.99 -6.66
CA THR A 105 -9.79 22.68 -6.37
C THR A 105 -10.67 21.58 -6.96
N LEU A 106 -10.07 20.69 -7.75
CA LEU A 106 -10.73 19.47 -8.22
C LEU A 106 -10.43 18.33 -7.27
N LYS A 107 -11.45 17.63 -6.77
CA LYS A 107 -11.25 16.58 -5.78
C LYS A 107 -12.24 15.45 -5.94
N ARG A 108 -11.74 14.25 -6.19
CA ARG A 108 -12.50 13.00 -6.13
C ARG A 108 -11.95 12.10 -5.05
N ARG A 109 -12.82 11.69 -4.12
CA ARG A 109 -12.45 10.72 -3.09
C ARG A 109 -12.39 9.32 -3.71
N SER A 110 -11.40 8.54 -3.30
CA SER A 110 -11.28 7.13 -3.63
C SER A 110 -12.56 6.38 -3.26
N PRO A 111 -13.18 5.60 -4.17
CA PRO A 111 -14.25 4.66 -3.82
C PRO A 111 -13.74 3.52 -2.93
N LEU A 112 -12.42 3.33 -2.84
CA LEU A 112 -11.78 2.42 -1.90
C LEU A 112 -11.34 3.16 -0.63
N SER A 113 -11.84 2.73 0.51
CA SER A 113 -11.30 3.10 1.83
C SER A 113 -10.42 1.98 2.33
N ILE A 114 -9.11 2.23 2.38
CA ILE A 114 -8.09 1.20 2.64
C ILE A 114 -7.42 1.50 3.99
N SER A 115 -7.44 0.53 4.89
CA SER A 115 -6.76 0.65 6.18
C SER A 115 -5.24 0.58 6.01
N ALA A 116 -4.51 0.98 7.05
CA ALA A 116 -3.14 0.51 7.20
C ALA A 116 -3.11 -1.03 7.25
N MET A 117 -2.06 -1.62 6.69
CA MET A 117 -1.73 -3.00 7.02
C MET A 117 -1.00 -3.00 8.37
N ARG A 118 -1.67 -3.50 9.39
CA ARG A 118 -1.28 -3.42 10.81
C ARG A 118 -1.21 -4.82 11.41
N PRO A 119 -0.55 -5.01 12.57
CA PRO A 119 -0.54 -6.30 13.23
C PRO A 119 -1.97 -6.83 13.45
N LEU A 120 -2.17 -8.13 13.26
CA LEU A 120 -3.39 -8.81 13.68
C LEU A 120 -3.58 -8.63 15.19
N HIS A 121 -2.48 -8.77 15.93
CA HIS A 121 -2.36 -8.47 17.36
C HIS A 121 -0.92 -8.05 17.68
N PRO A 122 -0.67 -7.10 18.61
CA PRO A 122 0.70 -6.68 18.97
C PRO A 122 1.61 -7.81 19.47
N LEU A 123 1.03 -8.88 20.01
CA LEU A 123 1.75 -10.07 20.48
C LEU A 123 2.13 -11.07 19.38
N LEU A 124 1.56 -10.93 18.17
CA LEU A 124 1.79 -11.82 17.02
C LEU A 124 2.78 -11.24 16.01
N VAL A 125 3.49 -10.19 16.39
CA VAL A 125 4.53 -9.55 15.59
C VAL A 125 5.77 -9.30 16.42
N SER A 126 6.90 -9.26 15.74
CA SER A 126 8.18 -8.87 16.29
C SER A 126 8.84 -7.80 15.41
N MET A 127 9.63 -6.96 16.05
CA MET A 127 10.58 -6.07 15.38
C MET A 127 11.97 -6.44 15.84
N THR A 128 12.86 -6.71 14.90
CA THR A 128 14.25 -7.09 15.16
C THR A 128 15.17 -6.03 14.59
N ASN A 129 16.21 -5.67 15.34
CA ASN A 129 17.26 -4.79 14.84
C ASN A 129 18.37 -5.62 14.18
N GLU A 130 18.86 -5.12 13.07
CA GLU A 130 20.00 -5.64 12.34
C GLU A 130 20.94 -4.48 11.98
N ASN A 131 22.22 -4.78 11.87
CA ASN A 131 23.18 -3.85 11.34
C ASN A 131 23.58 -4.29 9.92
N LEU A 132 23.80 -3.32 9.04
CA LEU A 132 24.09 -3.56 7.64
C LEU A 132 25.49 -3.08 7.29
N THR A 133 26.09 -3.72 6.31
CA THR A 133 27.32 -3.25 5.66
C THR A 133 27.05 -3.06 4.17
N PHE A 134 27.29 -1.86 3.65
CA PHE A 134 27.45 -1.64 2.22
C PHE A 134 28.93 -1.79 1.88
N ASP A 135 29.31 -2.93 1.31
CA ASP A 135 30.71 -3.28 1.00
C ASP A 135 30.92 -3.35 -0.51
N ARG A 136 31.89 -2.58 -1.01
CA ARG A 136 32.39 -2.61 -2.40
C ARG A 136 33.91 -2.73 -2.44
N SER A 137 34.51 -3.22 -1.36
CA SER A 137 35.96 -3.35 -1.22
C SER A 137 36.56 -4.44 -2.10
N ASP A 138 35.74 -5.31 -2.68
CA ASP A 138 36.12 -6.35 -3.64
C ASP A 138 36.51 -5.78 -5.02
N ARG A 139 36.06 -4.57 -5.37
CA ARG A 139 36.37 -3.90 -6.66
C ARG A 139 36.80 -2.44 -6.45
N PRO A 140 37.96 -2.18 -5.84
CA PRO A 140 38.37 -0.84 -5.45
C PRO A 140 38.53 0.12 -6.64
N ASP A 141 38.94 -0.39 -7.79
CA ASP A 141 39.19 0.41 -9.01
C ASP A 141 37.91 1.02 -9.60
N ASN A 142 36.76 0.37 -9.39
CA ASN A 142 35.46 0.83 -9.90
C ASN A 142 34.66 1.64 -8.87
N ASN A 143 35.22 1.88 -7.68
CA ASN A 143 34.54 2.56 -6.57
C ASN A 143 35.44 3.67 -6.03
N PRO A 144 35.51 4.84 -6.70
CA PRO A 144 36.42 5.92 -6.31
C PRO A 144 36.00 6.54 -4.97
N ILE A 145 36.99 7.01 -4.21
CA ILE A 145 36.78 7.72 -2.95
C ILE A 145 36.99 9.21 -3.20
N ARG A 146 35.98 10.02 -2.89
CA ARG A 146 36.08 11.49 -2.95
C ARG A 146 36.06 12.04 -1.54
N VAL A 147 37.10 12.79 -1.17
CA VAL A 147 37.18 13.52 0.11
C VAL A 147 37.07 15.01 -0.18
N ILE A 148 36.10 15.67 0.45
CA ILE A 148 35.87 17.12 0.32
C ILE A 148 36.21 17.85 1.61
N ASN A 149 36.73 19.06 1.50
CA ASN A 149 36.94 19.94 2.64
C ASN A 149 35.63 20.71 2.99
N ALA A 150 35.69 21.55 4.03
CA ALA A 150 34.54 22.35 4.48
C ALA A 150 34.06 23.40 3.45
N ALA A 151 34.91 23.77 2.48
CA ALA A 151 34.56 24.66 1.38
C ALA A 151 33.94 23.91 0.18
N GLY A 152 33.80 22.58 0.24
CA GLY A 152 33.25 21.74 -0.83
C GLY A 152 34.27 21.34 -1.91
N GLU A 153 35.54 21.69 -1.73
CA GLU A 153 36.62 21.40 -2.68
C GLU A 153 37.14 19.98 -2.46
N ALA A 154 37.42 19.26 -3.55
CA ALA A 154 37.99 17.91 -3.49
C ALA A 154 39.49 17.97 -3.16
N LEU A 155 39.94 17.13 -2.22
CA LEU A 155 41.37 17.00 -1.88
C LEU A 155 42.11 16.19 -2.95
N SER A 156 43.39 16.50 -3.16
CA SER A 156 44.29 15.69 -3.99
C SER A 156 44.69 14.39 -3.28
N GLU A 157 45.20 13.41 -4.03
CA GLU A 157 45.68 12.14 -3.47
C GLU A 157 46.82 12.34 -2.47
N GLU A 158 47.75 13.27 -2.75
CA GLU A 158 48.86 13.62 -1.84
C GLU A 158 48.33 14.14 -0.49
N GLN A 159 47.37 15.07 -0.53
CA GLN A 159 46.74 15.62 0.68
C GLN A 159 46.01 14.55 1.49
N ILE A 160 45.33 13.62 0.81
CA ILE A 160 44.64 12.50 1.44
C ILE A 160 45.66 11.56 2.09
N ASN A 161 46.73 11.18 1.39
CA ASN A 161 47.76 10.27 1.89
C ASN A 161 48.51 10.84 3.11
N ASP A 162 48.88 12.12 3.06
CA ASP A 162 49.49 12.82 4.19
C ASP A 162 48.57 12.86 5.40
N TYR A 163 47.28 13.15 5.18
CA TYR A 163 46.28 13.16 6.24
C TYR A 163 46.12 11.77 6.89
N LEU A 164 45.94 10.73 6.08
CA LEU A 164 45.73 9.35 6.56
C LEU A 164 46.95 8.84 7.33
N THR A 165 48.16 9.12 6.85
CA THR A 165 49.42 8.74 7.51
C THR A 165 49.56 9.44 8.85
N ARG A 166 49.39 10.78 8.89
CA ARG A 166 49.49 11.58 10.11
C ARG A 166 48.45 11.23 11.16
N LYS A 167 47.23 10.85 10.73
CA LYS A 167 46.12 10.53 11.62
C LYS A 167 45.97 9.04 11.90
N GLN A 168 46.80 8.18 11.31
CA GLN A 168 46.72 6.72 11.40
C GLN A 168 45.31 6.21 11.07
N ARG A 169 44.76 6.64 9.93
CA ARG A 169 43.40 6.30 9.47
C ARG A 169 43.44 5.60 8.12
N THR A 170 42.35 4.89 7.81
CA THR A 170 42.10 4.28 6.50
C THR A 170 40.76 4.74 5.94
N LEU A 171 40.59 4.67 4.62
CA LEU A 171 39.33 4.95 3.94
C LEU A 171 38.79 3.66 3.31
N PRO A 172 38.16 2.78 4.10
CA PRO A 172 37.58 1.56 3.56
C PRO A 172 36.40 1.89 2.63
N ARG A 173 36.25 1.13 1.54
CA ARG A 173 35.07 1.17 0.64
C ARG A 173 33.90 0.39 1.23
N ARG A 174 33.65 0.64 2.52
CA ARG A 174 32.66 -0.04 3.35
C ARG A 174 31.94 1.00 4.17
N HIS A 175 30.61 0.97 4.13
CA HIS A 175 29.78 1.82 4.96
C HIS A 175 28.94 0.95 5.90
N TRP A 176 29.21 1.06 7.20
CA TRP A 176 28.42 0.43 8.23
C TRP A 176 27.17 1.27 8.49
N ILE A 177 26.01 0.62 8.50
CA ILE A 177 24.71 1.24 8.70
C ILE A 177 24.05 0.54 9.90
N PRO A 178 24.17 1.11 11.10
CA PRO A 178 23.61 0.50 12.31
C PRO A 178 22.09 0.62 12.39
N ASP A 179 21.50 -0.09 13.34
CA ASP A 179 20.13 0.12 13.86
C ASP A 179 19.00 0.06 12.81
N ASN A 180 19.16 -0.77 11.79
CA ASN A 180 18.07 -1.05 10.86
C ASN A 180 17.07 -1.99 11.51
N SER A 181 15.77 -1.69 11.45
CA SER A 181 14.75 -2.62 11.96
C SER A 181 14.05 -3.37 10.82
N ARG A 182 13.68 -4.62 11.11
CA ARG A 182 12.83 -5.48 10.28
C ARG A 182 11.64 -5.94 11.10
N THR A 183 10.57 -6.33 10.42
CA THR A 183 9.43 -6.96 11.08
C THR A 183 9.10 -8.34 10.53
N THR A 184 8.65 -9.20 11.42
CA THR A 184 8.06 -10.50 11.11
C THR A 184 6.76 -10.68 11.90
N GLY A 185 5.76 -11.31 11.30
CA GLY A 185 4.54 -11.74 12.00
C GLY A 185 3.27 -11.64 11.17
N LEU A 186 2.13 -11.64 11.85
CA LEU A 186 0.81 -11.64 11.24
C LEU A 186 0.21 -10.23 11.17
N PHE A 187 -0.23 -9.86 9.97
CA PHE A 187 -0.75 -8.55 9.64
C PHE A 187 -2.12 -8.66 8.99
N VAL A 188 -2.98 -7.69 9.26
CA VAL A 188 -4.27 -7.54 8.60
C VAL A 188 -4.38 -6.20 7.90
N PHE A 189 -5.15 -6.18 6.83
CA PHE A 189 -5.62 -4.97 6.18
C PHE A 189 -7.10 -5.12 5.86
N ASP A 190 -7.79 -4.00 5.81
CA ASP A 190 -9.22 -3.89 5.57
C ASP A 190 -9.45 -2.96 4.37
N VAL A 191 -10.38 -3.33 3.50
CA VAL A 191 -10.85 -2.50 2.38
C VAL A 191 -12.36 -2.39 2.42
N ALA A 192 -12.88 -1.17 2.40
CA ALA A 192 -14.29 -0.92 2.10
C ALA A 192 -14.41 -0.38 0.68
N ILE A 193 -15.30 -0.97 -0.10
CA ILE A 193 -15.56 -0.63 -1.51
C ILE A 193 -16.95 0.01 -1.58
N ASP A 194 -17.01 1.27 -1.98
CA ASP A 194 -18.25 1.97 -2.28
C ASP A 194 -18.66 1.66 -3.74
N LEU A 195 -19.61 0.74 -3.89
CA LEU A 195 -20.08 0.27 -5.20
C LEU A 195 -20.85 1.36 -5.96
N ASN A 196 -21.48 2.32 -5.28
CA ASN A 196 -22.16 3.43 -5.94
C ASN A 196 -21.14 4.30 -6.70
N ARG A 197 -19.93 4.46 -6.16
CA ARG A 197 -18.94 5.41 -6.68
C ARG A 197 -17.85 4.76 -7.51
N LEU A 198 -17.71 3.44 -7.43
CA LEU A 198 -16.57 2.68 -7.93
C LEU A 198 -16.19 3.04 -9.39
N PHE A 199 -17.18 3.11 -10.27
CA PHE A 199 -16.99 3.39 -11.69
C PHE A 199 -17.63 4.71 -12.14
N SER A 200 -17.74 5.69 -11.23
CA SER A 200 -18.43 6.95 -11.53
C SER A 200 -17.66 8.19 -11.07
N VAL A 201 -18.02 9.31 -11.67
CA VAL A 201 -17.61 10.67 -11.29
C VAL A 201 -18.83 11.57 -11.11
N SER A 202 -18.77 12.47 -10.15
CA SER A 202 -19.84 13.44 -9.89
C SER A 202 -19.91 14.52 -10.98
N VAL A 203 -21.12 14.92 -11.38
CA VAL A 203 -21.33 16.07 -12.27
C VAL A 203 -21.46 17.40 -11.52
N ASN A 204 -21.54 17.35 -10.18
CA ASN A 204 -21.69 18.53 -9.32
C ASN A 204 -20.55 19.52 -9.56
N GLN A 205 -20.89 20.80 -9.80
CA GLN A 205 -19.92 21.88 -10.03
C GLN A 205 -19.73 22.81 -8.82
N HIS A 206 -20.49 22.63 -7.73
CA HIS A 206 -20.24 23.33 -6.46
C HIS A 206 -19.02 22.75 -5.73
N GLU A 207 -18.83 21.44 -5.81
CA GLU A 207 -17.65 20.72 -5.34
C GLU A 207 -17.13 19.81 -6.46
N PRO A 208 -16.45 20.38 -7.47
CA PRO A 208 -16.18 19.66 -8.71
C PRO A 208 -15.15 18.54 -8.53
N GLU A 209 -15.51 17.34 -9.01
CA GLU A 209 -14.55 16.27 -9.27
C GLU A 209 -13.79 16.55 -10.58
N LEU A 210 -14.46 17.17 -11.55
CA LEU A 210 -14.00 17.47 -12.91
C LEU A 210 -14.51 18.83 -13.39
N THR A 211 -13.85 19.40 -14.40
CA THR A 211 -14.33 20.61 -15.09
C THR A 211 -15.53 20.28 -15.99
N ALA A 212 -16.32 21.30 -16.34
CA ALA A 212 -17.43 21.16 -17.28
C ALA A 212 -16.99 20.59 -18.63
N ASP A 213 -15.85 21.05 -19.17
CA ASP A 213 -15.28 20.55 -20.43
C ASP A 213 -14.91 19.06 -20.33
N SER A 214 -14.27 18.65 -19.22
CA SER A 214 -13.95 17.23 -18.99
C SER A 214 -15.22 16.38 -18.92
N LEU A 215 -16.28 16.84 -18.25
CA LEU A 215 -17.56 16.13 -18.21
C LEU A 215 -18.18 15.99 -19.61
N GLN A 216 -18.09 17.02 -20.45
CA GLN A 216 -18.58 16.95 -21.82
C GLN A 216 -17.77 15.96 -22.66
N ASN A 217 -16.45 15.94 -22.50
CA ASN A 217 -15.59 14.96 -23.17
C ASN A 217 -15.94 13.52 -22.77
N LEU A 218 -16.24 13.27 -21.50
CA LEU A 218 -16.67 11.94 -21.04
C LEU A 218 -18.00 11.51 -21.67
N ARG A 219 -18.97 12.42 -21.77
CA ARG A 219 -20.24 12.14 -22.48
C ARG A 219 -20.00 11.78 -23.94
N ASN A 220 -19.14 12.54 -24.62
CA ASN A 220 -18.76 12.27 -26.01
C ASN A 220 -18.01 10.92 -26.15
N ALA A 221 -17.29 10.50 -25.11
CA ALA A 221 -16.61 9.21 -25.02
C ALA A 221 -17.51 8.05 -24.52
N GLY A 222 -18.83 8.25 -24.47
CA GLY A 222 -19.81 7.19 -24.17
C GLY A 222 -20.05 6.93 -22.69
N TRP A 223 -19.63 7.82 -21.79
CA TRP A 223 -20.00 7.71 -20.37
C TRP A 223 -21.50 7.95 -20.18
N VAL A 224 -22.14 7.13 -19.35
CA VAL A 224 -23.59 7.09 -19.18
C VAL A 224 -24.01 7.88 -17.95
N ALA A 225 -25.12 8.61 -18.04
CA ALA A 225 -25.68 9.26 -16.86
C ALA A 225 -26.31 8.21 -15.92
N SER A 226 -26.04 8.36 -14.62
CA SER A 226 -26.77 7.63 -13.56
C SER A 226 -28.26 7.98 -13.56
N ALA A 227 -29.08 7.10 -12.98
CA ALA A 227 -30.54 7.28 -12.91
C ALA A 227 -30.98 8.60 -12.23
N ASP A 228 -30.21 9.08 -11.25
CA ASP A 228 -30.43 10.35 -10.55
C ASP A 228 -29.88 11.58 -11.33
N GLY A 229 -29.08 11.35 -12.38
CA GLY A 229 -28.41 12.39 -13.16
C GLY A 229 -27.24 13.07 -12.45
N GLU A 230 -26.85 12.63 -11.25
CA GLU A 230 -25.83 13.28 -10.43
C GLU A 230 -24.41 12.80 -10.76
N ARG A 231 -24.28 11.70 -11.50
CA ARG A 231 -22.99 11.08 -11.87
C ARG A 231 -22.93 10.66 -13.33
N LEU A 232 -21.72 10.68 -13.88
CA LEU A 232 -21.36 9.96 -15.09
C LEU A 232 -20.67 8.65 -14.72
N ILE A 233 -21.06 7.57 -15.38
CA ILE A 233 -20.62 6.21 -15.12
C ILE A 233 -19.78 5.74 -16.32
N ALA A 234 -18.65 5.09 -16.03
CA ALA A 234 -17.76 4.52 -17.03
C ALA A 234 -18.53 3.50 -17.90
N PRO A 235 -18.25 3.41 -19.21
CA PRO A 235 -18.92 2.47 -20.11
C PRO A 235 -18.84 1.01 -19.64
N ALA A 236 -19.87 0.22 -19.96
CA ALA A 236 -19.97 -1.18 -19.52
C ALA A 236 -18.78 -2.06 -19.97
N GLU A 237 -18.29 -1.84 -21.18
CA GLU A 237 -17.08 -2.50 -21.71
C GLU A 237 -15.88 -2.23 -20.81
N ARG A 238 -15.63 -0.95 -20.50
CA ARG A 238 -14.52 -0.55 -19.62
C ARG A 238 -14.65 -1.13 -18.21
N ARG A 239 -15.87 -1.21 -17.66
CA ARG A 239 -16.08 -1.85 -16.34
C ARG A 239 -15.76 -3.34 -16.39
N THR A 240 -16.09 -4.02 -17.48
CA THR A 240 -15.82 -5.46 -17.67
C THR A 240 -14.33 -5.76 -17.70
N GLU A 241 -13.51 -4.84 -18.20
CA GLU A 241 -12.04 -4.93 -18.13
C GLU A 241 -11.50 -4.67 -16.73
N ILE A 242 -11.98 -3.62 -16.06
CA ILE A 242 -11.43 -3.19 -14.76
C ILE A 242 -11.79 -4.15 -13.63
N ILE A 243 -12.99 -4.74 -13.63
CA ILE A 243 -13.47 -5.62 -12.55
C ILE A 243 -12.50 -6.79 -12.24
N PRO A 244 -12.08 -7.63 -13.21
CA PRO A 244 -11.15 -8.73 -12.94
C PRO A 244 -9.78 -8.22 -12.49
N ALA A 245 -9.28 -7.13 -13.09
CA ALA A 245 -8.01 -6.54 -12.67
C ALA A 245 -8.06 -5.99 -11.23
N LEU A 246 -9.18 -5.37 -10.85
CA LEU A 246 -9.41 -4.88 -9.50
C LEU A 246 -9.54 -6.02 -8.49
N ALA A 247 -10.22 -7.12 -8.86
CA ALA A 247 -10.32 -8.32 -8.03
C ALA A 247 -8.92 -8.91 -7.76
N SER A 248 -8.12 -9.11 -8.81
CA SER A 248 -6.72 -9.55 -8.67
C SER A 248 -5.93 -8.56 -7.81
N ALA A 249 -6.04 -7.26 -8.04
CA ALA A 249 -5.34 -6.25 -7.25
C ALA A 249 -5.72 -6.26 -5.76
N LEU A 250 -6.99 -6.48 -5.42
CA LEU A 250 -7.46 -6.57 -4.03
C LEU A 250 -6.88 -7.78 -3.28
N VAL A 251 -6.59 -8.87 -4.00
CA VAL A 251 -6.09 -10.14 -3.46
C VAL A 251 -4.55 -10.20 -3.49
N ASN A 252 -3.92 -9.80 -4.59
CA ASN A 252 -2.51 -10.10 -4.89
C ASN A 252 -1.55 -8.91 -4.75
N TRP A 253 -2.04 -7.73 -4.35
CA TRP A 253 -1.15 -6.59 -4.12
C TRP A 253 -0.04 -6.96 -3.13
N HIS A 254 1.15 -6.39 -3.31
CA HIS A 254 2.28 -6.60 -2.41
C HIS A 254 3.14 -5.35 -2.34
N VAL A 255 3.83 -5.15 -1.22
CA VAL A 255 4.77 -4.03 -1.10
C VAL A 255 6.07 -4.41 -1.81
N THR A 256 6.31 -3.78 -2.96
CA THR A 256 7.51 -3.95 -3.80
C THR A 256 8.66 -3.05 -3.41
N SER A 257 8.55 -2.22 -2.35
CA SER A 257 9.56 -1.20 -2.04
C SER A 257 10.90 -1.85 -1.69
N ASN A 258 11.80 -1.81 -2.66
CA ASN A 258 13.03 -2.55 -2.72
C ASN A 258 14.20 -1.64 -2.30
N GLN A 259 14.63 -1.74 -1.04
CA GLN A 259 16.07 -1.86 -0.81
C GLN A 259 16.29 -3.37 -0.79
N ALA A 260 16.60 -3.94 -1.96
CA ALA A 260 16.75 -5.39 -2.16
C ALA A 260 17.72 -5.99 -1.14
N ARG A 261 17.21 -6.52 -0.02
CA ARG A 261 18.05 -7.20 0.98
C ARG A 261 17.37 -8.44 1.60
N THR A 262 16.04 -8.46 1.71
CA THR A 262 15.24 -9.66 2.02
C THR A 262 13.86 -9.53 1.37
N TYR A 263 13.60 -10.23 0.28
CA TYR A 263 12.28 -10.26 -0.35
C TYR A 263 11.32 -11.06 0.53
N SER A 264 10.16 -10.47 0.85
CA SER A 264 9.05 -11.19 1.45
C SER A 264 7.91 -11.22 0.44
N PRO A 265 7.36 -12.40 0.11
CA PRO A 265 6.16 -12.49 -0.73
C PRO A 265 4.92 -11.90 -0.05
N GLN A 266 4.99 -11.61 1.26
CA GLN A 266 3.87 -11.10 2.05
C GLN A 266 2.62 -11.98 1.89
N THR A 267 2.82 -13.29 1.96
CA THR A 267 1.86 -14.32 1.56
C THR A 267 0.49 -14.06 2.19
N MET A 268 -0.54 -14.08 1.35
CA MET A 268 -1.93 -14.03 1.79
C MET A 268 -2.32 -15.38 2.41
N LEU A 269 -2.64 -15.35 3.70
CA LEU A 269 -3.03 -16.54 4.46
C LEU A 269 -4.55 -16.76 4.40
N ALA A 270 -5.34 -15.69 4.48
CA ALA A 270 -6.79 -15.76 4.39
C ALA A 270 -7.38 -14.44 3.92
N ILE A 271 -8.53 -14.51 3.25
CA ILE A 271 -9.35 -13.35 2.86
C ILE A 271 -10.79 -13.62 3.27
N THR A 272 -11.43 -12.59 3.82
CA THR A 272 -12.88 -12.58 4.08
C THR A 272 -13.56 -11.49 3.28
N ILE A 273 -14.74 -11.78 2.75
CA ILE A 273 -15.56 -10.87 1.95
C ILE A 273 -16.99 -10.87 2.51
N SER A 274 -17.56 -9.69 2.76
CA SER A 274 -18.94 -9.55 3.25
C SER A 274 -19.50 -8.16 3.01
N ASP A 275 -20.82 -8.02 3.11
CA ASP A 275 -21.50 -6.72 3.17
C ASP A 275 -21.59 -6.15 4.61
N ASN A 276 -20.89 -6.78 5.57
CA ASN A 276 -20.85 -6.41 6.98
C ASN A 276 -19.41 -6.33 7.52
N ALA A 277 -18.95 -5.11 7.79
CA ALA A 277 -17.61 -4.82 8.29
C ALA A 277 -17.27 -5.51 9.62
N SER A 278 -18.23 -5.67 10.53
CA SER A 278 -17.97 -6.31 11.83
C SER A 278 -17.76 -7.81 11.69
N ARG A 279 -18.45 -8.47 10.74
CA ARG A 279 -18.35 -9.92 10.57
C ARG A 279 -17.04 -10.36 9.95
N ILE A 280 -16.52 -9.62 8.96
CA ILE A 280 -15.17 -9.91 8.42
C ILE A 280 -14.11 -9.79 9.53
N ALA A 281 -14.30 -8.87 10.47
CA ALA A 281 -13.39 -8.70 11.58
C ALA A 281 -13.50 -9.79 12.65
N GLY A 282 -14.66 -10.42 12.79
CA GLY A 282 -14.84 -11.60 13.65
C GLY A 282 -14.23 -12.87 13.06
N ALA A 283 -14.26 -13.01 11.74
CA ALA A 283 -13.80 -14.21 11.03
C ALA A 283 -12.28 -14.31 10.96
N ILE A 284 -11.58 -13.17 10.92
CA ILE A 284 -10.11 -13.06 11.04
C ILE A 284 -9.79 -12.16 12.22
N ARG A 285 -9.37 -12.75 13.34
CA ARG A 285 -9.11 -12.07 14.61
C ARG A 285 -7.96 -12.72 15.38
N ALA A 286 -7.67 -12.17 16.56
CA ALA A 286 -6.85 -12.83 17.55
C ALA A 286 -7.55 -12.77 18.92
N ASP A 287 -7.54 -13.89 19.62
CA ASP A 287 -8.07 -14.01 20.97
C ASP A 287 -6.90 -14.07 21.96
N LEU A 288 -7.10 -13.58 23.19
CA LEU A 288 -6.12 -13.76 24.25
C LEU A 288 -6.18 -15.19 24.76
N ASP A 289 -5.02 -15.79 25.00
CA ASP A 289 -4.93 -17.11 25.62
C ASP A 289 -5.49 -17.04 27.04
N ALA A 290 -6.51 -17.84 27.33
CA ALA A 290 -7.18 -17.88 28.61
C ALA A 290 -6.31 -18.55 29.69
N ASP A 291 -5.42 -19.46 29.29
CA ASP A 291 -4.53 -20.21 30.17
C ASP A 291 -3.20 -19.48 30.36
N GLN A 292 -3.25 -18.25 30.91
CA GLN A 292 -2.08 -17.42 31.25
C GLN A 292 -1.22 -18.04 32.38
N ASN A 293 -0.68 -19.23 32.16
CA ASN A 293 -0.29 -20.12 33.25
C ASN A 293 1.21 -20.32 33.42
N ARG A 294 2.09 -19.58 32.71
CA ARG A 294 3.54 -19.77 32.94
C ARG A 294 4.31 -18.56 33.43
N ASP A 295 4.09 -17.34 32.95
CA ASP A 295 5.01 -16.22 33.30
C ASP A 295 4.36 -14.83 33.42
N ASN A 296 3.06 -14.71 33.72
CA ASN A 296 2.32 -13.41 33.67
C ASN A 296 2.44 -12.67 32.31
N SER A 297 2.80 -13.39 31.24
CA SER A 297 2.91 -12.83 29.90
C SER A 297 1.63 -13.13 29.12
N TYR A 298 1.02 -12.07 28.56
CA TYR A 298 -0.09 -12.23 27.63
C TYR A 298 0.38 -13.01 26.40
N ARG A 299 -0.45 -13.96 25.95
CA ARG A 299 -0.32 -14.61 24.64
C ARG A 299 -1.57 -14.33 23.83
N ALA A 300 -1.39 -14.16 22.52
CA ALA A 300 -2.50 -14.07 21.59
C ALA A 300 -2.51 -15.31 20.67
N ILE A 301 -3.69 -15.76 20.31
CA ILE A 301 -3.93 -16.89 19.43
C ILE A 301 -4.64 -16.34 18.18
N PRO A 302 -4.03 -16.44 16.98
CA PRO A 302 -4.73 -16.05 15.77
C PRO A 302 -5.88 -17.01 15.50
N ILE A 303 -7.00 -16.48 15.03
CA ILE A 303 -8.21 -17.24 14.69
C ILE A 303 -8.65 -16.87 13.28
N VAL A 304 -8.88 -17.91 12.47
CA VAL A 304 -9.50 -17.82 11.15
C VAL A 304 -10.59 -18.87 11.11
N GLU A 305 -11.86 -18.44 11.10
CA GLU A 305 -12.99 -19.37 11.18
C GLU A 305 -14.21 -18.89 10.36
N PRO A 306 -15.03 -19.82 9.86
CA PRO A 306 -16.21 -19.45 9.08
C PRO A 306 -17.26 -18.76 9.97
N ILE A 307 -17.77 -17.63 9.47
CA ILE A 307 -18.88 -16.89 10.09
C ILE A 307 -20.03 -16.79 9.09
N LYS A 308 -21.27 -16.96 9.56
CA LYS A 308 -22.46 -16.86 8.71
C LYS A 308 -22.52 -15.51 7.98
N GLY A 309 -22.61 -15.58 6.65
CA GLY A 309 -22.67 -14.39 5.78
C GLY A 309 -21.32 -13.71 5.55
N VAL A 310 -20.22 -14.43 5.79
CA VAL A 310 -18.86 -14.05 5.39
C VAL A 310 -18.32 -15.15 4.50
N ASP A 311 -17.93 -14.78 3.28
CA ASP A 311 -17.20 -15.69 2.41
C ASP A 311 -15.74 -15.70 2.90
N LEU A 312 -15.23 -16.88 3.29
CA LEU A 312 -13.88 -17.07 3.83
C LEU A 312 -13.06 -17.96 2.90
N PHE A 313 -11.92 -17.46 2.46
CA PHE A 313 -10.96 -18.16 1.62
C PHE A 313 -9.64 -18.28 2.36
N THR A 314 -9.16 -19.50 2.57
CA THR A 314 -7.96 -19.77 3.39
C THR A 314 -6.93 -20.53 2.56
N SER A 315 -5.71 -19.98 2.44
CA SER A 315 -4.63 -20.64 1.69
C SER A 315 -4.00 -21.77 2.51
N LEU A 316 -3.31 -22.70 1.83
CA LEU A 316 -2.59 -23.80 2.49
C LEU A 316 -1.55 -23.30 3.50
N ALA A 317 -0.87 -22.20 3.21
CA ALA A 317 0.15 -21.60 4.07
C ALA A 317 -0.41 -21.18 5.45
N CYS A 318 -1.71 -20.89 5.54
CA CYS A 318 -2.36 -20.47 6.79
C CYS A 318 -2.16 -21.48 7.93
N LYS A 319 -2.11 -22.78 7.61
CA LYS A 319 -1.89 -23.87 8.59
C LYS A 319 -0.57 -23.76 9.34
N GLY A 320 0.43 -23.09 8.76
CA GLY A 320 1.72 -22.85 9.43
C GLY A 320 1.64 -21.79 10.54
N TYR A 321 0.59 -20.97 10.55
CA TYR A 321 0.48 -19.81 11.45
C TYR A 321 -0.78 -19.83 12.32
N VAL A 322 -1.86 -20.48 11.86
CA VAL A 322 -3.16 -20.51 12.52
C VAL A 322 -3.57 -21.97 12.78
N PRO A 323 -3.76 -22.40 14.04
CA PRO A 323 -4.14 -23.76 14.34
C PRO A 323 -5.59 -24.05 13.92
N GLY A 324 -5.88 -25.30 13.55
CA GLY A 324 -7.24 -25.77 13.28
C GLY A 324 -7.85 -25.33 11.95
N VAL A 325 -7.12 -24.57 11.13
CA VAL A 325 -7.63 -24.10 9.83
C VAL A 325 -7.50 -25.17 8.75
N SER A 326 -8.48 -25.20 7.85
CA SER A 326 -8.37 -25.90 6.57
C SER A 326 -8.17 -24.86 5.47
N GLY A 327 -7.29 -25.15 4.52
CA GLY A 327 -7.03 -24.27 3.39
C GLY A 327 -6.99 -25.04 2.09
N SER A 328 -7.11 -24.34 0.97
CA SER A 328 -7.01 -24.89 -0.39
C SER A 328 -5.89 -24.21 -1.17
N ALA A 329 -5.42 -24.88 -2.23
CA ALA A 329 -4.36 -24.36 -3.09
C ALA A 329 -4.85 -23.20 -3.96
N ASP A 330 -6.13 -23.22 -4.30
CA ASP A 330 -6.83 -22.29 -5.19
C ASP A 330 -7.63 -21.21 -4.43
N ALA A 331 -7.36 -21.03 -3.13
CA ALA A 331 -8.17 -20.17 -2.27
C ALA A 331 -8.15 -18.71 -2.73
N MET A 332 -7.01 -18.21 -3.24
CA MET A 332 -6.89 -16.82 -3.66
C MET A 332 -7.59 -16.59 -4.99
N GLU A 333 -7.49 -17.55 -5.91
CA GLU A 333 -8.20 -17.59 -7.18
C GLU A 333 -9.74 -17.62 -6.96
N GLN A 334 -10.20 -18.41 -5.98
CA GLN A 334 -11.62 -18.42 -5.59
C GLN A 334 -12.06 -17.08 -4.99
N ALA A 335 -11.20 -16.41 -4.19
CA ALA A 335 -11.50 -15.10 -3.64
C ALA A 335 -11.59 -14.02 -4.73
N GLU A 336 -10.70 -14.06 -5.72
CA GLU A 336 -10.76 -13.19 -6.90
C GLU A 336 -12.05 -13.40 -7.69
N GLN A 337 -12.36 -14.66 -8.02
CA GLN A 337 -13.58 -15.01 -8.76
C GLN A 337 -14.82 -14.52 -8.00
N ARG A 338 -14.82 -14.65 -6.67
CA ARG A 338 -15.91 -14.16 -5.84
C ARG A 338 -16.05 -12.64 -5.88
N LEU A 339 -14.94 -11.89 -5.86
CA LEU A 339 -14.97 -10.44 -6.04
C LEU A 339 -15.51 -10.08 -7.42
N VAL A 340 -15.08 -10.77 -8.49
CA VAL A 340 -15.58 -10.54 -9.85
C VAL A 340 -17.09 -10.74 -9.91
N GLU A 341 -17.62 -11.83 -9.35
CA GLU A 341 -19.06 -12.09 -9.29
C GLU A 341 -19.81 -10.97 -8.58
N LEU A 342 -19.36 -10.57 -7.39
CA LEU A 342 -20.01 -9.55 -6.58
C LEU A 342 -19.98 -8.18 -7.25
N LEU A 343 -18.82 -7.78 -7.80
CA LEU A 343 -18.65 -6.50 -8.47
C LEU A 343 -19.45 -6.46 -9.79
N SER A 344 -19.54 -7.57 -10.53
CA SER A 344 -20.30 -7.65 -11.79
C SER A 344 -21.80 -7.70 -11.57
N ALA A 345 -22.26 -8.28 -10.46
CA ALA A 345 -23.69 -8.37 -10.13
C ALA A 345 -24.30 -7.02 -9.70
N TYR A 346 -23.47 -6.04 -9.35
CA TYR A 346 -23.94 -4.72 -8.93
C TYR A 346 -24.40 -3.89 -10.14
N LYS A 347 -25.59 -3.28 -10.03
CA LYS A 347 -26.18 -2.46 -11.09
C LYS A 347 -25.72 -1.00 -10.97
N TYR A 348 -24.57 -0.67 -11.56
CA TYR A 348 -23.97 0.67 -11.46
C TYR A 348 -24.80 1.81 -12.07
N GLU A 349 -25.69 1.49 -13.02
CA GLU A 349 -26.52 2.47 -13.74
C GLU A 349 -27.86 2.77 -13.06
N ASN A 350 -28.20 2.03 -11.99
CA ASN A 350 -29.50 2.10 -11.31
C ASN A 350 -29.46 2.83 -9.97
#